data_AF-A0A7C3WMM5-F1
#
_entry.id   AF-A0A7C3WMM5-F1
#
_cell.length_a   1.000
_cell.length_b   1.000
_cell.length_c   1.000
_cell.angle_alpha   90.00
_cell.angle_beta   90.00
_cell.angle_gamma   90.00
#
_symmetry.space_group_name_H-M   'P 1'
#
loop_
_entity.id
_entity.type
_entity.pdbx_description
1 polymer ?
#
loop_
_entity_poly.entity_id
_entity_poly.type
_entity_poly.pdbx_seq_one_letter_code
_entity_poly.pdbx_strand_id
1 'polypeptide(L)'
;MKTAEEMESFILLRSLEWANWPLFISQFAGPILLIYIPWWQLLIGIIVLNWIWALVRYRYQSIELAMLGAFLVKFKWPISIIMAIYFLLHDLTFLSFLSLFWPIWAHIILVFLTPRFDLNLIQQKFSEKIFKR
;
A
#
# COMPACT_ATOMS: atom_id res chain seq x y z
N MET A 1 4.15 22.80 16.68
CA MET A 1 3.86 21.78 17.71
C MET A 1 2.55 21.15 17.31
N LYS A 2 2.52 19.86 16.96
CA LYS A 2 1.24 19.19 16.66
C LYS A 2 0.45 19.02 17.95
N THR A 3 -0.87 19.16 17.90
CA THR A 3 -1.71 18.83 19.07
C THR A 3 -1.64 17.32 19.36
N ALA A 4 -1.98 16.89 20.58
CA ALA A 4 -1.95 15.47 20.95
C ALA A 4 -2.81 14.62 19.99
N GLU A 5 -3.99 15.14 19.62
CA GLU A 5 -4.92 14.51 18.67
C GLU A 5 -4.33 14.36 17.26
N GLU A 6 -3.60 15.36 16.77
CA GLU A 6 -2.92 15.29 15.48
C GLU A 6 -1.80 14.22 15.48
N MET A 7 -1.14 14.04 16.62
CA MET A 7 -0.12 13.00 16.77
C MET A 7 -0.73 11.61 16.77
N GLU A 8 -1.81 11.39 17.52
CA GLU A 8 -2.52 10.11 17.54
C GLU A 8 -3.06 9.74 16.16
N SER A 9 -3.70 10.70 15.48
CA SER A 9 -4.19 10.51 14.11
C SER A 9 -3.06 10.15 13.14
N PHE A 10 -1.91 10.82 13.28
CA PHE A 10 -0.72 10.52 12.48
C PHE A 10 -0.22 9.09 12.72
N ILE A 11 -0.08 8.67 13.99
CA ILE A 11 0.36 7.32 14.34
C ILE A 11 -0.63 6.27 13.84
N LEU A 12 -1.93 6.50 13.98
CA LEU A 12 -2.98 5.63 13.48
C LEU A 12 -2.86 5.41 11.98
N LEU A 13 -2.77 6.48 11.20
CA LEU A 13 -2.66 6.40 9.73
C LEU A 13 -1.39 5.65 9.30
N ARG A 14 -0.24 6.00 9.88
CA ARG A 14 1.02 5.32 9.56
C ARG A 14 1.01 3.85 9.96
N SER A 15 0.34 3.51 11.07
CA SER A 15 0.21 2.12 11.52
C SER A 15 -0.68 1.30 10.59
N LEU A 16 -1.79 1.85 10.12
CA LEU A 16 -2.69 1.21 9.14
C LEU A 16 -1.96 0.92 7.83
N GLU A 17 -1.23 1.90 7.32
CA GLU A 17 -0.46 1.75 6.09
C GLU A 17 0.66 0.73 6.26
N TRP A 18 1.40 0.79 7.38
CA TRP A 18 2.46 -0.15 7.70
C TRP A 18 1.97 -1.59 7.84
N ALA A 19 0.77 -1.78 8.40
CA ALA A 19 0.20 -3.11 8.61
C ALA A 19 0.05 -3.92 7.31
N ASN A 20 -0.26 -3.23 6.20
CA ASN A 20 -0.42 -3.80 4.88
C ASN A 20 0.53 -3.13 3.86
N TRP A 21 1.77 -2.89 4.26
CA TRP A 21 2.70 -2.08 3.48
C TRP A 21 2.84 -2.50 2.00
N PRO A 22 3.02 -3.78 1.66
CA PRO A 22 3.14 -4.18 0.25
C PRO A 22 1.87 -3.90 -0.55
N LEU A 23 0.69 -4.17 0.04
CA LEU A 23 -0.59 -3.84 -0.58
C LEU A 23 -0.74 -2.33 -0.75
N PHE A 24 -0.35 -1.54 0.26
CA PHE A 24 -0.42 -0.09 0.21
C PHE A 24 0.42 0.49 -0.92
N ILE A 25 1.69 0.08 -1.03
CA ILE A 25 2.61 0.49 -2.12
C ILE A 25 2.11 0.04 -3.49
N SER A 26 1.47 -1.13 -3.58
CA SER A 26 0.92 -1.63 -4.84
C SER A 26 -0.12 -0.69 -5.47
N GLN A 27 -0.77 0.19 -4.71
CA GLN A 27 -1.68 1.19 -5.28
C GLN A 27 -0.97 2.14 -6.26
N PHE A 28 0.30 2.44 -6.00
CA PHE A 28 1.14 3.25 -6.87
C PHE A 28 1.86 2.39 -7.91
N ALA A 29 2.50 1.30 -7.48
CA ALA A 29 3.36 0.50 -8.34
C ALA A 29 2.59 -0.45 -9.27
N GLY A 30 1.43 -0.95 -8.85
CA GLY A 30 0.68 -1.98 -9.56
C GLY A 30 0.31 -1.62 -11.00
N PRO A 31 -0.26 -0.42 -11.29
CA PRO A 31 -0.56 0.00 -12.66
C PRO A 31 0.68 -0.03 -13.58
N ILE A 32 1.84 0.33 -13.05
CA ILE A 32 3.12 0.31 -13.79
C ILE A 32 3.59 -1.13 -14.00
N LEU A 33 3.46 -1.98 -12.97
CA LEU A 33 3.87 -3.37 -13.05
C LEU A 33 3.07 -4.19 -14.07
N LEU A 34 1.82 -3.79 -14.35
CA LEU A 34 0.99 -4.43 -15.39
C LEU A 34 1.59 -4.33 -16.81
N ILE A 35 2.59 -3.47 -17.04
CA ILE A 35 3.35 -3.44 -18.31
C ILE A 35 4.22 -4.70 -18.42
N TYR A 36 4.82 -5.13 -17.32
CA TYR A 36 5.89 -6.14 -17.31
C TYR A 36 5.39 -7.53 -16.97
N ILE A 37 4.34 -7.64 -16.16
CA ILE A 37 3.83 -8.92 -15.68
C ILE A 37 2.31 -9.04 -15.86
N PRO A 38 1.80 -10.24 -16.14
CA PRO A 38 0.37 -10.51 -16.17
C PRO A 38 -0.31 -10.15 -14.85
N TRP A 39 -1.54 -9.65 -14.94
CA TRP A 39 -2.32 -9.20 -13.77
C TRP A 39 -2.43 -10.26 -12.66
N TRP A 40 -2.58 -11.53 -13.01
CA TRP A 40 -2.71 -12.62 -12.05
C TRP A 40 -1.39 -12.88 -11.31
N GLN A 41 -0.24 -12.76 -11.98
CA GLN A 41 1.07 -12.85 -11.34
C GLN A 41 1.30 -11.70 -10.37
N LEU A 42 0.87 -10.49 -10.76
CA LEU A 42 0.94 -9.31 -9.88
C LEU A 42 0.11 -9.52 -8.61
N LEU A 43 -1.13 -10.01 -8.73
CA LEU A 43 -1.97 -10.30 -7.56
C LEU A 43 -1.34 -11.35 -6.64
N ILE A 44 -0.87 -12.48 -7.19
CA ILE A 44 -0.20 -13.54 -6.41
C ILE A 44 1.04 -12.97 -5.72
N GLY A 45 1.86 -12.18 -6.42
CA GLY A 45 3.04 -11.53 -5.88
C GLY A 45 2.70 -10.63 -4.68
N ILE A 46 1.64 -9.82 -4.78
CA ILE A 46 1.21 -8.96 -3.67
C ILE A 46 0.73 -9.79 -2.48
N ILE A 47 -0.01 -10.87 -2.71
CA ILE A 47 -0.45 -11.77 -1.64
C ILE A 47 0.77 -12.33 -0.91
N VAL A 48 1.70 -12.96 -1.64
CA VAL A 48 2.91 -13.54 -1.07
C VAL A 48 3.73 -12.50 -0.31
N LEU A 49 3.91 -11.31 -0.86
CA LEU A 49 4.62 -10.22 -0.19
C LEU A 49 3.94 -9.79 1.12
N ASN A 50 2.60 -9.73 1.16
CA ASN A 50 1.88 -9.41 2.40
C ASN A 50 2.03 -10.52 3.46
N TRP A 51 2.06 -11.78 3.06
CA TRP A 51 2.33 -12.90 3.97
C TRP A 51 3.76 -12.84 4.55
N ILE A 52 4.75 -12.58 3.71
CA ILE A 52 6.13 -12.34 4.16
C ILE A 52 6.18 -11.12 5.08
N TRP A 53 5.48 -10.05 4.72
CA TRP A 53 5.44 -8.82 5.50
C TRP A 53 4.81 -9.00 6.89
N ALA A 54 3.87 -9.94 7.06
CA ALA A 54 3.31 -10.24 8.37
C ALA A 54 4.37 -10.68 9.39
N LEU A 55 5.48 -11.30 8.94
CA LEU A 55 6.61 -11.66 9.79
C LEU A 55 7.49 -10.45 10.16
N VAL A 56 7.50 -9.43 9.32
CA VAL A 56 8.37 -8.25 9.42
C VAL A 56 7.69 -7.12 10.17
N ARG A 57 6.39 -6.86 9.91
CA ARG A 57 5.65 -5.66 10.34
C ARG A 57 5.64 -5.42 11.85
N TYR A 58 5.75 -6.49 12.64
CA TYR A 58 5.82 -6.40 14.10
C TYR A 58 7.24 -6.26 14.63
N ARG A 59 8.26 -6.67 13.88
CA ARG A 59 9.67 -6.65 14.34
C ARG A 59 10.37 -5.36 13.97
N TYR A 60 10.00 -4.79 12.82
CA TYR A 60 10.61 -3.59 12.29
C TYR A 60 9.52 -2.56 12.02
N GLN A 61 9.64 -1.39 12.65
CA GLN A 61 8.81 -0.21 12.37
C GLN A 61 9.71 0.91 11.90
N SER A 62 9.41 1.55 10.78
CA SER A 62 10.15 2.72 10.32
C SER A 62 9.18 3.81 9.91
N ILE A 63 9.22 4.93 10.63
CA ILE A 63 8.38 6.10 10.36
C ILE A 63 8.76 6.71 9.02
N GLU A 64 10.07 6.76 8.72
CA GLU A 64 10.59 7.30 7.46
C GLU A 64 10.07 6.49 6.27
N LEU A 65 10.09 5.14 6.35
CA LEU A 65 9.52 4.30 5.31
C LEU A 65 8.00 4.47 5.22
N ALA A 66 7.29 4.48 6.35
CA ALA A 66 5.84 4.69 6.38
C ALA A 66 5.44 6.04 5.73
N MET A 67 6.21 7.10 5.96
CA MET A 67 6.02 8.39 5.31
C MET A 67 6.33 8.33 3.81
N LEU A 68 7.40 7.63 3.41
CA LEU A 68 7.78 7.49 2.00
C LEU A 68 6.67 6.83 1.18
N GLY A 69 6.10 5.73 1.65
CA GLY A 69 5.00 5.11 0.91
C GLY A 69 3.74 5.97 0.89
N ALA A 70 3.43 6.71 1.96
CA ALA A 70 2.32 7.65 1.91
C ALA A 70 2.52 8.74 0.86
N PHE A 71 3.77 9.22 0.73
CA PHE A 71 4.14 10.15 -0.34
C PHE A 71 3.98 9.54 -1.73
N LEU A 72 4.44 8.29 -1.95
CA LEU A 72 4.30 7.60 -3.24
C LEU A 72 2.83 7.36 -3.61
N VAL A 73 2.03 6.87 -2.65
CA VAL A 73 0.62 6.52 -2.85
C VAL A 73 -0.24 7.77 -3.10
N LYS A 74 0.22 8.98 -2.76
CA LYS A 74 -0.41 10.24 -3.19
C LYS A 74 -0.54 10.33 -4.72
N PHE A 75 0.41 9.74 -5.46
CA PHE A 75 0.43 9.75 -6.93
C PHE A 75 -0.29 8.57 -7.57
N LYS A 76 -0.98 7.73 -6.79
CA LYS A 76 -1.69 6.54 -7.30
C LYS A 76 -2.68 6.87 -8.42
N TRP A 77 -3.45 7.96 -8.29
CA TRP A 77 -4.46 8.34 -9.28
C TRP A 77 -3.83 8.87 -10.57
N PRO A 78 -2.91 9.85 -10.54
CA PRO A 78 -2.18 10.26 -11.73
C PRO A 78 -1.54 9.08 -12.48
N ILE A 79 -0.85 8.19 -11.77
CA ILE A 79 -0.22 7.01 -12.38
C ILE A 79 -1.25 6.05 -12.97
N SER A 80 -2.33 5.77 -12.25
CA SER A 80 -3.39 4.87 -12.73
C SER A 80 -4.04 5.39 -14.02
N ILE A 81 -4.26 6.71 -14.11
CA ILE A 81 -4.82 7.38 -15.29
C ILE A 81 -3.83 7.33 -16.46
N ILE A 82 -2.56 7.70 -16.23
CA ILE A 82 -1.52 7.65 -17.26
C ILE A 82 -1.39 6.23 -17.82
N MET A 83 -1.36 5.23 -16.94
CA MET A 83 -1.26 3.83 -17.34
C MET A 83 -2.52 3.32 -18.05
N ALA A 84 -3.71 3.77 -17.64
CA ALA A 84 -4.95 3.43 -18.31
C ALA A 84 -4.98 3.97 -19.75
N ILE A 85 -4.54 5.22 -19.96
CA ILE A 85 -4.39 5.81 -21.29
C ILE A 85 -3.36 5.02 -22.10
N TYR A 86 -2.20 4.70 -21.51
CA TYR A 86 -1.18 3.88 -22.17
C TYR A 86 -1.75 2.55 -22.68
N PHE A 87 -2.47 1.80 -21.83
CA PHE A 87 -3.08 0.53 -22.24
C PHE A 87 -4.18 0.70 -23.28
N LEU A 88 -4.96 1.79 -23.21
CA LEU A 88 -5.99 2.08 -24.20
C LEU A 88 -5.39 2.36 -25.58
N LEU A 89 -4.26 3.07 -25.64
CA LEU A 89 -3.51 3.34 -26.88
C LEU A 89 -2.87 2.08 -27.50
N HIS A 90 -2.77 0.99 -26.74
CA HIS A 90 -2.26 -0.31 -27.20
C HIS A 90 -3.39 -1.34 -27.40
N ASP A 91 -4.65 -0.90 -27.47
CA ASP A 91 -5.84 -1.76 -27.63
C ASP A 91 -6.05 -2.79 -26.50
N LEU A 92 -5.45 -2.57 -25.33
CA LEU A 92 -5.55 -3.44 -24.15
C LEU A 92 -6.64 -2.95 -23.20
N THR A 93 -7.90 -2.96 -23.64
CA THR A 93 -9.05 -2.39 -22.92
C THR A 93 -9.23 -2.95 -21.51
N PHE A 94 -9.05 -4.27 -21.34
CA PHE A 94 -9.15 -4.90 -20.01
C PHE A 94 -8.09 -4.37 -19.04
N LEU A 95 -6.83 -4.26 -19.48
CA LEU A 95 -5.75 -3.73 -18.64
C LEU A 95 -5.89 -2.23 -18.40
N SER A 96 -6.46 -1.48 -19.35
CA SER A 96 -6.80 -0.06 -19.17
C SER A 96 -7.77 0.12 -18.00
N PHE A 97 -8.88 -0.62 -18.00
CA PHE A 97 -9.87 -0.57 -16.93
C PHE A 97 -9.28 -1.06 -15.59
N LEU A 98 -8.55 -2.17 -15.62
CA LEU A 98 -7.91 -2.73 -14.43
C LEU A 98 -6.90 -1.73 -13.82
N SER A 99 -6.10 -1.07 -14.65
CA SER A 99 -5.12 -0.06 -14.25
C SER A 99 -5.79 1.17 -13.65
N LEU A 100 -6.82 1.71 -14.31
CA LEU A 100 -7.52 2.93 -13.86
C LEU A 100 -8.08 2.78 -12.45
N PHE A 101 -8.68 1.62 -12.18
CA PHE A 101 -9.34 1.33 -10.92
C PHE A 101 -8.48 0.47 -9.98
N TRP A 102 -7.21 0.25 -10.32
CA TRP A 102 -6.30 -0.57 -9.52
C TRP A 102 -6.24 -0.17 -8.04
N PRO A 103 -6.18 1.14 -7.67
CA PRO A 103 -6.17 1.54 -6.26
C PRO A 103 -7.39 1.05 -5.47
N ILE A 104 -8.51 0.81 -6.15
CA ILE A 104 -9.75 0.29 -5.57
C ILE A 104 -9.73 -1.25 -5.59
N TRP A 105 -9.48 -1.86 -6.76
CA TRP A 105 -9.49 -3.31 -6.93
C TRP A 105 -8.51 -4.01 -6.00
N ALA A 106 -7.29 -3.47 -5.87
CA ALA A 106 -6.29 -4.03 -4.99
C ALA A 106 -6.81 -4.11 -3.55
N HIS A 107 -7.51 -3.09 -3.04
CA HIS A 107 -8.07 -3.14 -1.69
C HIS A 107 -9.24 -4.12 -1.59
N ILE A 108 -10.22 -4.05 -2.48
CA ILE A 108 -11.42 -4.90 -2.41
C ILE A 108 -11.06 -6.38 -2.48
N ILE A 109 -10.16 -6.75 -3.39
CA ILE A 109 -9.82 -8.15 -3.64
C ILE A 109 -8.84 -8.66 -2.57
N LEU A 110 -7.80 -7.88 -2.28
CA LEU A 110 -6.66 -8.40 -1.52
C LEU A 110 -6.87 -8.29 -0.01
N VAL A 111 -7.76 -7.41 0.49
CA VAL A 111 -8.00 -7.29 1.94
C VAL A 111 -8.50 -8.61 2.57
N PHE A 112 -9.20 -9.45 1.80
CA PHE A 112 -9.66 -10.76 2.27
C PHE A 112 -8.59 -11.85 2.18
N LEU A 113 -7.52 -11.61 1.41
CA LEU A 113 -6.45 -12.57 1.13
C LEU A 113 -5.16 -12.24 1.90
N THR A 114 -5.06 -11.04 2.48
CA THR A 114 -3.93 -10.63 3.32
C THR A 114 -4.11 -11.09 4.78
N PRO A 115 -3.01 -11.40 5.48
CA PRO A 115 -3.06 -11.83 6.87
C PRO A 115 -3.56 -10.72 7.78
N ARG A 116 -4.58 -11.03 8.59
CA ARG A 116 -5.14 -10.13 9.62
C ARG A 116 -4.04 -9.60 10.54
N PHE A 117 -4.23 -8.39 11.05
CA PHE A 117 -3.27 -7.71 11.91
C PHE A 117 -3.93 -7.13 13.15
N ASP A 118 -3.19 -7.14 14.25
CA ASP A 118 -3.48 -6.32 15.42
C ASP A 118 -2.92 -4.90 15.21
N LEU A 119 -3.82 -3.93 15.07
CA LEU A 119 -3.47 -2.53 14.89
C LEU A 119 -2.92 -1.90 16.17
N ASN A 120 -3.44 -2.28 17.34
CA ASN A 120 -3.04 -1.70 18.63
C ASN A 120 -1.58 -2.00 18.92
N LEU A 121 -1.13 -3.23 18.63
CA LEU A 121 0.27 -3.63 18.79
C LEU A 121 1.20 -2.84 17.87
N ILE A 122 0.80 -2.56 16.63
CA ILE A 122 1.60 -1.77 15.68
C ILE A 122 1.68 -0.31 16.14
N GLN A 123 0.55 0.27 16.55
CA GLN A 123 0.48 1.63 17.08
C GLN A 123 1.36 1.82 18.31
N GLN A 124 1.31 0.88 19.26
CA GLN A 124 2.17 0.90 20.45
C GLN A 124 3.65 0.94 20.05
N LYS A 125 4.07 0.09 19.12
CA LYS A 125 5.47 0.06 18.65
C LYS A 125 5.88 1.33 17.91
N PHE A 126 4.99 1.92 17.12
CA PHE A 126 5.25 3.22 16.48
C PHE A 126 5.37 4.33 17.51
N SER A 127 4.49 4.36 18.51
CA SER A 127 4.51 5.31 19.62
C SER A 127 5.84 5.20 20.40
N GLU A 128 6.23 4.00 20.82
CA GLU A 128 7.50 3.76 21.51
C GLU A 128 8.71 4.26 20.72
N LYS A 129 8.69 4.14 19.38
CA LYS A 129 9.78 4.58 18.52
C LYS A 129 9.83 6.10 18.33
N ILE A 130 8.69 6.79 18.40
CA ILE A 130 8.61 8.25 18.36
C ILE A 130 9.10 8.86 19.66
N PHE A 131 8.65 8.33 20.81
CA PHE A 131 8.96 8.91 22.13
C PHE A 131 10.34 8.51 22.69
N LYS A 132 11.01 7.51 22.12
CA LYS A 132 12.40 7.15 22.47
C LYS A 132 13.46 7.89 21.66
N ARG A 133 13.09 8.58 20.57
CA ARG A 133 13.99 9.47 19.81
C ARG A 133 14.00 10.85 20.44
#